data_AF-A0A0R2B1Z5-F1
#
_entry.id   AF-A0A0R2B1Z5-F1
#
_cell.length_a   1.000
_cell.length_b   1.000
_cell.length_c   1.000
_cell.angle_alpha   90.00
_cell.angle_beta   90.00
_cell.angle_gamma   90.00
#
_symmetry.space_group_name_H-M   'P 1'
#
loop_
_entity.id
_entity.type
_entity.pdbx_description
1 polymer ?
#
loop_
_entity_poly.entity_id
_entity_poly.type
_entity_poly.pdbx_seq_one_letter_code
_entity_poly.pdbx_strand_id
1 'polypeptide(L)'
;MILLILFISSSMTYHQQTSVPWLARVLAGRPLAAQLNGIHFHYAGEVISITHLGYFKFVEFFVRKGAHVLTYFALGGSLAIGLKPYLRGRSAALVIPPIMVTGLAAYDEFHQLLTGDRSPMFQDVMLDTVAGLVAVVIVWTWRQARKH
;
A
#
# COMPACT_ATOMS: atom_id res chain seq x y z
N MET A 1 3.44 1.23 -16.06
CA MET A 1 4.48 1.66 -15.08
C MET A 1 4.19 1.17 -13.67
N ILE A 2 3.01 1.41 -13.09
CA ILE A 2 2.68 0.97 -11.71
C ILE A 2 2.88 -0.55 -11.49
N LEU A 3 2.38 -1.39 -12.39
CA LEU A 3 2.57 -2.85 -12.30
C LEU A 3 4.04 -3.28 -12.35
N LEU A 4 4.88 -2.54 -13.08
CA LEU A 4 6.32 -2.81 -13.16
C LEU A 4 7.02 -2.44 -11.84
N ILE A 5 6.59 -1.35 -11.19
CA ILE A 5 7.08 -0.98 -9.85
C ILE A 5 6.71 -2.06 -8.83
N LEU A 6 5.45 -2.51 -8.83
CA LEU A 6 4.99 -3.59 -7.96
C LEU A 6 5.79 -4.87 -8.19
N PHE A 7 5.95 -5.29 -9.44
CA PHE A 7 6.71 -6.49 -9.78
C PHE A 7 8.18 -6.43 -9.34
N ILE A 8 8.86 -5.30 -9.58
CA ILE A 8 10.25 -5.11 -9.11
C ILE A 8 10.28 -5.13 -7.58
N SER A 9 9.35 -4.42 -6.92
CA SER A 9 9.26 -4.32 -5.46
C SER A 9 9.03 -5.68 -4.81
N SER A 10 8.12 -6.49 -5.33
CA SER A 10 7.87 -7.85 -4.83
C SER A 10 8.96 -8.86 -5.20
N SER A 11 9.85 -8.52 -6.12
CA SER A 11 11.03 -9.34 -6.43
C SER A 11 12.19 -9.11 -5.46
N MET A 12 12.11 -8.11 -4.57
CA MET A 12 13.18 -7.75 -3.64
C MET A 12 13.01 -8.41 -2.29
N THR A 13 14.10 -8.96 -1.74
CA THR A 13 14.14 -9.46 -0.36
C THR A 13 14.05 -8.33 0.67
N TYR A 14 13.81 -8.66 1.94
CA TYR A 14 13.77 -7.64 3.01
C TYR A 14 15.06 -6.82 3.10
N HIS A 15 16.22 -7.46 2.96
CA HIS A 15 17.51 -6.79 3.04
C HIS A 15 17.79 -5.86 1.84
N GLN A 16 17.19 -6.14 0.69
CA GLN A 16 17.33 -5.29 -0.49
C GLN A 16 16.36 -4.11 -0.47
N GLN A 17 15.18 -4.29 0.11
CA GLN A 17 14.13 -3.27 0.15
C GLN A 17 14.23 -2.34 1.37
N THR A 18 15.02 -2.70 2.40
CA THR A 18 15.04 -1.94 3.65
C THR A 18 15.55 -0.52 3.46
N SER A 19 14.81 0.44 4.01
CA SER A 19 15.15 1.87 4.03
C SER A 19 15.84 2.29 5.32
N VAL A 20 16.03 1.37 6.28
CA VAL A 20 16.63 1.67 7.60
C VAL A 20 18.00 2.36 7.50
N PRO A 21 18.96 1.92 6.66
CA PRO A 21 20.26 2.58 6.58
C PRO A 21 20.16 4.04 6.11
N TRP A 22 19.23 4.32 5.20
CA TRP A 22 18.96 5.68 4.73
C TRP A 22 18.25 6.51 5.81
N LEU A 23 17.22 5.95 6.46
CA LEU A 23 16.51 6.59 7.57
C LEU A 23 17.44 6.92 8.73
N ALA A 24 18.40 6.05 9.04
CA ALA A 24 19.38 6.28 10.11
C ALA A 24 20.29 7.48 9.82
N ARG A 25 20.59 7.76 8.54
CA ARG A 25 21.38 8.93 8.13
C ARG A 25 20.55 10.21 8.17
N VAL A 26 19.34 10.17 7.61
CA VAL A 26 18.48 11.36 7.46
C VAL A 26 17.80 11.74 8.78
N LEU A 27 17.37 10.75 9.55
CA LEU A 27 16.66 10.91 10.82
C LEU A 27 17.56 10.59 12.01
N ALA A 28 18.86 10.86 11.91
CA ALA A 28 19.85 10.55 12.95
C ALA A 28 19.46 11.13 14.32
N GLY A 29 18.87 12.33 14.34
CA GLY A 29 18.38 13.01 15.55
C GLY A 29 17.05 12.47 16.11
N ARG A 30 16.49 11.41 15.52
CA ARG A 30 15.20 10.79 15.90
C ARG A 30 14.09 11.83 16.15
N PRO A 31 13.75 12.66 15.15
CA PRO A 31 12.75 13.69 15.31
C PRO A 31 11.41 13.12 15.76
N LEU A 32 10.69 13.87 16.59
CA LEU A 32 9.36 13.51 17.10
C LEU A 32 9.31 12.18 17.87
N ALA A 33 10.45 11.64 18.33
CA ALA A 33 10.48 10.35 19.03
C ALA A 33 9.57 10.33 20.27
N ALA A 34 9.51 11.42 21.03
CA ALA A 34 8.65 11.52 22.21
C ALA A 34 7.15 11.42 21.84
N GLN A 35 6.73 12.10 20.77
CA GLN A 35 5.36 12.08 20.28
C GLN A 35 4.99 10.70 19.71
N LEU A 36 5.91 10.09 18.95
CA LEU A 36 5.70 8.79 18.33
C LEU A 36 5.73 7.64 19.34
N ASN A 37 6.39 7.82 20.49
CA ASN A 37 6.49 6.79 21.52
C ASN A 37 5.12 6.40 22.13
N GLY A 38 4.11 7.27 22.03
CA GLY A 38 2.74 6.97 22.47
C GLY A 38 1.99 6.00 21.55
N ILE A 39 2.46 5.81 20.31
CA ILE A 39 1.78 4.97 19.32
C ILE A 39 2.17 3.51 19.55
N HIS A 40 1.16 2.70 19.88
CA HIS A 40 1.30 1.26 20.09
C HIS A 40 0.04 0.56 19.59
N PHE A 41 0.19 -0.40 18.69
CA PHE A 41 -0.92 -1.22 18.20
C PHE A 41 -0.41 -2.56 17.68
N HIS A 42 -1.31 -3.52 17.55
CA HIS A 42 -1.01 -4.81 16.95
C HIS A 42 -1.30 -4.77 15.45
N TYR A 43 -0.35 -5.21 14.63
CA TYR A 43 -0.54 -5.37 13.19
C TYR A 43 -0.03 -6.74 12.79
N ALA A 44 -0.93 -7.58 12.31
CA ALA A 44 -0.64 -8.94 11.84
C ALA A 44 0.21 -9.80 12.79
N GLY A 45 -0.16 -9.76 14.08
CA GLY A 45 0.51 -10.56 15.10
C GLY A 45 1.77 -9.92 15.68
N GLU A 46 2.27 -8.81 15.12
CA GLU A 46 3.41 -8.06 15.66
C GLU A 46 2.98 -6.78 16.38
N VAL A 47 3.71 -6.39 17.42
CA VAL A 47 3.50 -5.12 18.13
C VAL A 47 4.26 -4.01 17.41
N ILE A 48 3.53 -3.06 16.84
CA ILE A 48 4.10 -1.89 16.19
C ILE A 48 4.22 -0.76 17.21
N SER A 49 5.43 -0.58 17.73
CA SER A 49 5.81 0.50 18.63
C SER A 49 7.31 0.79 18.55
N ILE A 50 7.73 1.99 18.95
CA ILE A 50 9.16 2.35 19.02
C ILE A 50 9.90 1.48 20.03
N THR A 51 9.26 1.14 21.15
CA THR A 51 9.83 0.29 22.21
C THR A 51 10.09 -1.14 21.74
N HIS A 52 9.21 -1.69 20.91
CA HIS A 52 9.36 -3.07 20.41
C HIS A 52 10.26 -3.16 19.16
N LEU A 53 10.09 -2.24 18.19
CA LEU A 53 10.77 -2.32 16.89
C LEU A 53 12.05 -1.47 16.79
N GLY A 54 12.19 -0.48 17.67
CA GLY A 54 13.14 0.60 17.51
C GLY A 54 12.63 1.69 16.56
N TYR A 55 13.13 2.92 16.75
CA TYR A 55 12.64 4.11 16.04
C TYR A 55 12.68 3.97 14.51
N PHE A 56 13.79 3.51 13.93
CA PHE A 56 13.94 3.48 12.47
C PHE A 56 13.06 2.43 11.79
N LYS A 57 12.88 1.24 12.39
CA LYS A 57 11.97 0.21 11.86
C LYS A 57 10.51 0.63 12.04
N PHE A 58 10.18 1.29 13.14
CA PHE A 58 8.86 1.88 13.34
C PHE A 58 8.56 2.91 12.23
N VAL A 59 9.47 3.83 11.93
CA VAL A 59 9.29 4.80 10.83
C VAL A 59 9.24 4.09 9.47
N GLU A 60 10.14 3.12 9.22
CA GLU A 60 10.13 2.31 8.00
C GLU A 60 8.79 1.63 7.76
N PHE A 61 8.14 1.11 8.81
CA PHE A 61 6.81 0.52 8.72
C PHE A 61 5.82 1.50 8.08
N PHE A 62 5.71 2.74 8.59
CA PHE A 62 4.79 3.73 8.02
C PHE A 62 5.18 4.17 6.61
N VAL A 63 6.48 4.34 6.35
CA VAL A 63 6.96 4.72 5.01
C VAL A 63 6.58 3.63 3.99
N ARG A 64 6.77 2.36 4.34
CA ARG A 64 6.41 1.22 3.47
C ARG A 64 4.91 1.10 3.28
N LYS A 65 4.11 1.12 4.35
CA LYS A 65 2.64 1.07 4.24
C LYS A 65 2.09 2.27 3.46
N GLY A 66 2.65 3.46 3.69
CA GLY A 66 2.30 4.67 2.93
C GLY A 66 2.61 4.54 1.44
N ALA A 67 3.78 4.01 1.08
CA ALA A 67 4.14 3.77 -0.32
C ALA A 67 3.21 2.76 -1.01
N HIS A 68 2.85 1.68 -0.32
CA HIS A 68 1.89 0.68 -0.82
C HIS A 68 0.50 1.30 -1.01
N VAL A 69 -0.05 1.95 0.01
CA VAL A 69 -1.34 2.65 -0.07
C VAL A 69 -1.37 3.64 -1.23
N LEU A 70 -0.34 4.47 -1.40
CA LEU A 70 -0.29 5.43 -2.51
C LEU A 70 -0.21 4.74 -3.87
N THR A 71 0.55 3.65 -3.98
CA THR A 71 0.70 2.88 -5.21
C THR A 71 -0.63 2.22 -5.62
N TYR A 72 -1.32 1.58 -4.67
CA TYR A 72 -2.61 0.94 -4.93
C TYR A 72 -3.75 1.94 -5.11
N PHE A 73 -3.69 3.11 -4.45
CA PHE A 73 -4.57 4.24 -4.74
C PHE A 73 -4.40 4.71 -6.20
N ALA A 74 -3.17 4.95 -6.64
CA ALA A 74 -2.89 5.35 -8.03
C ALA A 74 -3.29 4.26 -9.04
N LEU A 75 -3.11 2.98 -8.68
CA LEU A 75 -3.55 1.84 -9.48
C LEU A 75 -5.07 1.80 -9.62
N GLY A 76 -5.80 1.89 -8.51
CA GLY A 76 -7.26 1.90 -8.48
C GLY A 76 -7.85 3.05 -9.30
N GLY A 77 -7.29 4.26 -9.14
CA GLY A 77 -7.68 5.42 -9.94
C GLY A 77 -7.39 5.24 -11.43
N SER A 78 -6.22 4.71 -11.78
CA SER A 78 -5.84 4.41 -13.17
C SER A 78 -6.77 3.36 -13.80
N LEU A 79 -7.11 2.30 -13.06
CA LEU A 79 -8.04 1.27 -13.52
C LEU A 79 -9.45 1.84 -13.70
N ALA A 80 -9.94 2.64 -12.75
CA ALA A 80 -11.24 3.32 -12.86
C ALA A 80 -11.29 4.26 -14.07
N ILE A 81 -10.17 4.92 -14.39
CA ILE A 81 -10.10 5.82 -15.55
C ILE A 81 -10.04 5.03 -16.84
N GLY A 82 -9.09 4.10 -16.95
CA GLY A 82 -8.72 3.38 -18.18
C GLY A 82 -9.72 2.30 -18.59
N LEU A 83 -10.37 1.62 -17.64
CA LEU A 83 -11.37 0.60 -17.98
C LEU A 83 -12.72 1.20 -18.37
N LYS A 84 -12.96 2.48 -18.04
CA LYS A 84 -14.28 3.08 -18.22
C LYS A 84 -14.88 2.95 -19.63
N PRO A 85 -14.12 3.12 -20.74
CA PRO A 85 -14.63 2.94 -22.09
C PRO A 85 -15.12 1.52 -22.40
N TYR A 86 -14.55 0.52 -21.72
CA TYR A 86 -14.83 -0.90 -21.94
C TYR A 86 -15.93 -1.43 -21.01
N LEU A 87 -16.26 -0.71 -19.93
CA LEU A 87 -17.24 -1.13 -18.94
C LEU A 87 -18.62 -0.48 -19.18
N ARG A 88 -19.62 -1.33 -19.45
CA ARG A 88 -21.02 -0.92 -19.60
C ARG A 88 -21.71 -0.85 -18.23
N GLY A 89 -22.34 0.29 -17.94
CA GLY A 89 -23.11 0.50 -16.71
C GLY A 89 -22.32 1.13 -15.56
N ARG A 90 -23.07 1.62 -14.55
CA ARG A 90 -22.51 2.27 -13.35
C ARG A 90 -21.93 1.24 -12.38
N SER A 91 -22.59 0.10 -12.22
CA SER A 91 -22.18 -1.00 -11.35
C SER A 91 -20.83 -1.59 -11.78
N ALA A 92 -20.67 -1.92 -13.06
CA ALA A 92 -19.43 -2.47 -13.60
C ALA A 92 -18.22 -1.54 -13.32
N ALA A 93 -18.41 -0.23 -13.51
CA ALA A 93 -17.35 0.76 -13.28
C ALA A 93 -16.96 0.94 -11.81
N LEU A 94 -17.82 0.57 -10.87
CA LEU A 94 -17.56 0.63 -9.42
C LEU A 94 -17.06 -0.69 -8.85
N VAL A 95 -17.41 -1.83 -9.45
CA VAL A 95 -17.12 -3.17 -8.91
C VAL A 95 -15.86 -3.78 -9.50
N ILE A 96 -15.65 -3.65 -10.82
CA ILE A 96 -14.56 -4.35 -11.51
C ILE A 96 -13.18 -3.81 -11.10
N PRO A 97 -12.93 -2.48 -11.04
CA PRO A 97 -11.61 -1.99 -10.67
C PRO A 97 -11.17 -2.41 -9.26
N PRO A 98 -12.00 -2.33 -8.20
CA PRO A 98 -11.62 -2.84 -6.88
C PRO A 98 -11.30 -4.34 -6.87
N ILE A 99 -12.06 -5.17 -7.59
CA ILE A 99 -11.76 -6.61 -7.70
C ILE A 99 -10.38 -6.83 -8.32
N MET A 100 -10.04 -6.07 -9.37
CA MET A 100 -8.71 -6.15 -9.99
C MET A 100 -7.60 -5.68 -9.06
N VAL A 101 -7.82 -4.60 -8.30
CA VAL A 101 -6.89 -4.13 -7.26
C VAL A 101 -6.66 -5.23 -6.23
N THR A 102 -7.72 -5.84 -5.70
CA THR A 102 -7.61 -6.94 -4.72
C THR A 102 -6.84 -8.12 -5.29
N GLY A 103 -7.13 -8.53 -6.52
CA GLY A 103 -6.40 -9.61 -7.19
C GLY A 103 -4.91 -9.29 -7.36
N LEU A 104 -4.58 -8.05 -7.72
CA LEU A 104 -3.19 -7.60 -7.85
C LEU A 104 -2.48 -7.46 -6.50
N ALA A 105 -3.18 -7.06 -5.44
CA ALA A 105 -2.64 -7.02 -4.08
C ALA A 105 -2.36 -8.43 -3.54
N ALA A 106 -3.30 -9.35 -3.74
CA ALA A 106 -3.11 -10.75 -3.39
C ALA A 106 -1.97 -11.39 -4.18
N TYR A 107 -1.84 -11.07 -5.47
CA TYR A 107 -0.73 -11.55 -6.29
C TYR A 107 0.62 -10.97 -5.83
N ASP A 108 0.68 -9.70 -5.44
CA ASP A 108 1.92 -9.09 -4.95
C ASP A 108 2.40 -9.76 -3.65
N GLU A 109 1.51 -9.97 -2.69
CA GLU A 109 1.82 -10.70 -1.44
C GLU A 109 2.22 -12.16 -1.71
N PHE A 110 1.53 -12.83 -2.63
CA PHE A 110 1.91 -14.18 -3.06
C PHE A 110 3.29 -14.20 -3.73
N HIS A 111 3.62 -13.21 -4.55
CA HIS A 111 4.92 -13.11 -5.19
C HIS A 111 6.03 -12.82 -4.17
N GLN A 112 5.77 -11.95 -3.19
CA GLN A 112 6.68 -11.69 -2.06
C GLN A 112 6.96 -12.96 -1.23
N LEU A 113 5.95 -13.82 -1.03
CA LEU A 113 6.13 -15.12 -0.38
C LEU A 113 7.12 -16.01 -1.14
N LEU A 114 7.14 -15.95 -2.48
CA LEU A 114 8.03 -16.77 -3.31
C LEU A 114 9.48 -16.26 -3.32
N THR A 115 9.69 -14.97 -3.07
CA THR A 115 10.98 -14.29 -3.28
C THR A 115 11.76 -14.01 -2.00
N GLY A 116 11.22 -14.28 -0.79
CA GLY A 116 12.00 -14.13 0.44
C GLY A 116 11.32 -14.63 1.73
N ASP A 117 11.99 -14.42 2.87
CA ASP A 117 11.57 -14.86 4.21
C ASP A 117 10.42 -14.03 4.82
N ARG A 118 9.54 -13.45 3.99
CA ARG A 118 8.41 -12.66 4.47
C ARG A 118 7.14 -13.51 4.46
N SER A 119 6.42 -13.49 5.57
CA SER A 119 5.10 -14.10 5.63
C SER A 119 4.09 -13.19 4.91
N PRO A 120 3.29 -13.71 3.97
CA PRO A 120 2.25 -12.94 3.30
C PRO A 120 1.21 -12.50 4.30
N MET A 121 0.78 -11.26 4.18
CA MET A 121 -0.02 -10.61 5.22
C MET A 121 -1.38 -10.21 4.69
N PHE A 122 -2.42 -10.89 5.15
CA PHE A 122 -3.79 -10.60 4.74
C PHE A 122 -4.18 -9.14 5.01
N GLN A 123 -3.66 -8.55 6.09
CA GLN A 123 -3.87 -7.16 6.44
C GLN A 123 -3.32 -6.20 5.37
N ASP A 124 -2.24 -6.55 4.68
CA ASP A 124 -1.69 -5.73 3.59
C ASP A 124 -2.58 -5.79 2.36
N VAL A 125 -3.05 -6.98 1.98
CA VAL A 125 -4.02 -7.15 0.90
C VAL A 125 -5.29 -6.32 1.16
N MET A 126 -5.78 -6.33 2.40
CA MET A 126 -6.93 -5.51 2.80
C MET A 126 -6.63 -4.01 2.70
N LEU A 127 -5.49 -3.56 3.24
CA LEU A 127 -5.09 -2.16 3.24
C LEU A 127 -4.96 -1.62 1.81
N ASP A 128 -4.30 -2.37 0.93
CA ASP A 128 -4.07 -2.01 -0.47
C ASP A 128 -5.37 -2.05 -1.28
N THR A 129 -6.25 -3.01 -0.99
CA THR A 129 -7.61 -3.05 -1.54
C THR A 129 -8.41 -1.80 -1.18
N VAL A 130 -8.40 -1.41 0.10
CA VAL A 130 -9.12 -0.22 0.57
C VAL A 130 -8.57 1.04 -0.10
N ALA A 131 -7.25 1.16 -0.23
CA ALA A 131 -6.62 2.29 -0.92
C ALA A 131 -7.10 2.41 -2.39
N GLY A 132 -7.11 1.30 -3.12
CA GLY A 132 -7.61 1.28 -4.49
C GLY A 132 -9.11 1.56 -4.59
N LEU A 133 -9.92 1.03 -3.67
CA LEU A 133 -11.37 1.30 -3.61
C LEU A 133 -11.65 2.79 -3.38
N VAL A 134 -10.95 3.43 -2.44
CA VAL A 134 -11.10 4.87 -2.17
C VAL A 134 -10.81 5.68 -3.44
N ALA A 135 -9.75 5.34 -4.18
CA ALA A 135 -9.43 6.00 -5.45
C ALA A 135 -10.55 5.85 -6.49
N VAL A 136 -11.14 4.65 -6.61
CA VAL A 136 -12.25 4.37 -7.53
C VAL A 136 -13.47 5.24 -7.19
N VAL A 137 -13.82 5.34 -5.91
CA VAL A 137 -14.94 6.17 -5.44
C VAL A 137 -14.69 7.65 -5.71
N ILE A 138 -13.48 8.15 -5.47
CA ILE A 138 -13.10 9.55 -5.77
C ILE A 138 -13.19 9.84 -7.26
N VAL A 139 -12.64 8.97 -8.12
CA VAL A 139 -12.71 9.13 -9.58
C VAL A 139 -14.16 9.11 -10.06
N TRP A 140 -14.98 8.22 -9.50
CA TRP A 140 -16.39 8.11 -9.87
C TRP A 140 -17.18 9.35 -9.47
N THR A 141 -17.09 9.78 -8.21
CA THR A 141 -17.80 10.98 -7.70
C THR A 141 -17.37 12.24 -8.46
N TRP A 142 -16.08 12.43 -8.69
CA TRP A 142 -15.57 13.56 -9.48
C TRP A 142 -16.09 13.58 -10.92
N ARG A 143 -16.20 12.41 -11.56
CA ARG A 143 -16.78 12.29 -12.91
C ARG A 143 -18.28 12.58 -12.94
N GLN A 144 -19.00 12.26 -11.86
CA GLN A 144 -20.43 12.59 -11.77
C GLN A 144 -20.63 14.08 -11.54
N ALA A 145 -19.80 14.71 -10.70
CA ALA A 145 -19.83 16.16 -10.47
C ALA A 145 -19.57 16.98 -11.75
N ARG A 146 -18.72 16.49 -12.67
CA ARG A 146 -18.43 17.19 -13.94
C ARG A 146 -19.48 17.00 -15.05
N LYS A 147 -20.51 16.18 -14.83
CA LYS A 147 -21.62 16.01 -15.78
C LYS A 147 -22.81 16.94 -15.47
N HIS A 148 -22.78 17.59 -14.31
CA HIS A 148 -23.71 18.62 -13.88
C HIS A 148 -23.02 19.97 -13.99
#